data_AF-A0A356QRC7-F1
#
_entry.id   AF-A0A356QRC7-F1
#
_cell.length_a   1.000
_cell.length_b   1.000
_cell.length_c   1.000
_cell.angle_alpha   90.00
_cell.angle_beta   90.00
_cell.angle_gamma   90.00
#
_symmetry.space_group_name_H-M   'P 1'
#
loop_
_entity.id
_entity.type
_entity.pdbx_description
1 polymer ?
#
loop_
_entity_poly.entity_id
_entity_poly.type
_entity_poly.pdbx_seq_one_letter_code
_entity_poly.pdbx_strand_id
1 'polypeptide(L)' 'RKIIVDTYGGWGRHGGGAFSGKDPTKVDRSAAYMARYVAKNIVAA' A
#
# COMPACT_ATOMS: atom_id res chain seq x y z
N ARG A 1 14.22 -0.89 3.88
CA ARG A 1 14.00 0.58 3.97
C ARG A 1 13.73 1.17 2.58
N LYS A 2 12.67 0.73 1.88
CA LYS A 2 12.40 1.09 0.47
C LYS A 2 10.90 1.31 0.19
N ILE A 3 10.17 1.89 1.14
CA ILE A 3 8.69 1.98 1.13
C ILE A 3 8.10 2.68 -0.11
N ILE A 4 8.81 3.64 -0.71
CA ILE A 4 8.36 4.30 -1.95
C ILE A 4 8.53 3.38 -3.17
N VAL A 5 9.58 2.55 -3.19
CA VAL A 5 9.78 1.51 -4.22
C VAL A 5 8.76 0.39 -4.06
N ASP A 6 8.45 0.02 -2.82
CA ASP A 6 7.46 -1.02 -2.51
C ASP A 6 6.01 -0.62 -2.89
N THR A 7 5.77 0.65 -3.21
CA THR A 7 4.45 1.19 -3.53
C THR A 7 4.38 1.75 -4.95
N TYR A 8 4.18 3.07 -5.08
CA TYR A 8 3.85 3.71 -6.35
C TYR A 8 5.01 4.48 -6.96
N GLY A 9 6.26 4.26 -6.50
CA GLY A 9 7.44 4.88 -7.11
C GLY A 9 7.45 6.41 -7.07
N GLY A 10 6.75 7.03 -6.12
CA GLY A 10 6.61 8.49 -6.02
C GLY A 10 5.42 9.08 -6.81
N TRP A 11 4.66 8.26 -7.53
CA TRP A 11 3.53 8.71 -8.33
C TRP A 11 2.28 9.08 -7.51
N GLY A 12 2.23 8.65 -6.25
CA GLY A 12 1.14 8.94 -5.32
C GLY A 12 1.66 9.23 -3.91
N ARG A 13 0.78 9.76 -3.06
CA ARG A 13 1.09 10.02 -1.65
C ARG A 13 1.24 8.71 -0.88
N HIS A 14 2.20 8.67 0.04
CA HIS A 14 2.49 7.49 0.86
C HIS A 14 2.27 7.82 2.35
N GLY A 15 1.60 6.93 3.10
CA GLY A 15 1.24 7.15 4.51
C GLY A 15 2.37 6.92 5.52
N GLY A 16 3.53 6.43 5.08
CA GLY A 16 4.75 6.30 5.89
C GLY A 16 5.01 4.91 6.49
N GLY A 17 4.01 4.02 6.50
CA GLY A 17 4.15 2.66 7.04
C GLY A 17 4.95 1.71 6.14
N ALA A 18 5.91 0.98 6.71
CA ALA A 18 6.60 -0.14 6.02
C ALA A 18 5.78 -1.44 6.07
N PHE A 19 5.96 -2.32 5.07
CA PHE A 19 5.21 -3.58 4.97
C PHE A 19 5.93 -4.80 5.55
N SER A 20 7.20 -5.00 5.22
CA SER A 20 7.96 -6.20 5.58
C SER A 20 8.10 -6.35 7.10
N GLY A 21 8.02 -7.59 7.59
CA GLY A 21 8.11 -7.91 9.02
C GLY A 21 6.83 -7.65 9.82
N LYS A 22 5.75 -7.19 9.17
CA LYS A 22 4.44 -7.02 9.80
C LYS A 22 3.48 -8.13 9.41
N ASP A 23 2.84 -8.71 10.42
CA ASP A 23 1.74 -9.63 10.23
C ASP A 23 0.49 -8.89 9.69
N PRO A 24 -0.49 -9.60 9.10
CA PRO A 24 -1.65 -8.98 8.45
C PRO A 24 -2.56 -8.14 9.36
N THR A 25 -2.45 -8.28 10.70
CA THR A 25 -3.24 -7.44 11.62
C THR A 25 -2.77 -6.00 11.67
N LYS A 26 -1.55 -5.71 11.21
CA LYS A 26 -1.01 -4.35 11.17
C LYS A 26 -1.54 -3.59 9.96
N VAL A 27 -2.31 -2.55 10.25
CA VAL A 27 -3.05 -1.75 9.26
C VAL A 27 -2.15 -1.08 8.22
N ASP A 28 -0.90 -0.78 8.56
CA ASP A 28 0.09 -0.26 7.60
C ASP A 28 0.25 -1.17 6.37
N ARG A 29 0.07 -2.49 6.54
CA ARG A 29 0.17 -3.47 5.46
C ARG A 29 -1.20 -3.83 4.91
N SER A 30 -2.13 -4.27 5.76
CA SER A 30 -3.43 -4.79 5.31
C SER A 30 -4.30 -3.72 4.68
N ALA A 31 -4.39 -2.52 5.28
CA ALA A 31 -5.21 -1.45 4.73
C ALA A 31 -4.59 -0.87 3.44
N ALA A 32 -3.25 -0.80 3.34
CA ALA A 32 -2.58 -0.39 2.11
C ALA A 32 -2.89 -1.33 0.93
N TYR A 33 -2.92 -2.65 1.17
CA TYR A 33 -3.31 -3.64 0.16
C TYR A 33 -4.78 -3.51 -0.23
N MET A 34 -5.68 -3.28 0.73
CA MET A 34 -7.10 -3.05 0.44
C MET A 34 -7.32 -1.75 -0.33
N ALA A 35 -6.62 -0.67 0.01
CA ALA A 35 -6.69 0.60 -0.74
C ALA A 35 -6.24 0.40 -2.20
N ARG A 36 -5.16 -0.36 -2.43
CA ARG A 36 -4.73 -0.72 -3.78
C ARG A 36 -5.79 -1.56 -4.51
N TYR A 37 -6.37 -2.55 -3.82
CA TYR A 37 -7.43 -3.38 -4.39
C TYR A 37 -8.63 -2.54 -4.84
N VAL A 38 -9.14 -1.66 -3.97
CA VAL A 38 -10.25 -0.76 -4.30
C VAL A 38 -9.89 0.13 -5.49
N ALA A 39 -8.74 0.81 -5.45
CA ALA A 39 -8.31 1.70 -6.54
C ALA A 39 -8.19 0.97 -7.89
N LYS A 40 -7.66 -0.26 -7.91
CA LYS A 40 -7.55 -1.06 -9.15
C LYS A 40 -8.93 -1.37 -9.74
N ASN A 41 -9.90 -1.74 -8.89
CA ASN A 41 -11.24 -2.10 -9.35
C ASN A 41 -12.04 -0.88 -9.81
N ILE A 42 -11.90 0.27 -9.14
CA ILE A 42 -12.55 1.52 -9.58
C ILE A 42 -12.11 1.91 -10.99
N VAL A 43 -10.82 1.77 -11.31
CA VAL A 43 -10.28 2.12 -12.64
C VAL A 43 -10.64 1.09 -13.71
N ALA A 44 -10.87 -0.17 -13.32
CA ALA A 44 -11.17 -1.25 -14.25
C ALA A 44 -12.67 -1.37 -14.60
N ALA A 45 -13.54 -0.72 -13.82
CA ALA A 45 -14.97 -0.59 -14.10
C ALA A 45 -15.23 0.47 -15.17
#